data_AF-A0A3L6T9X4-F1
#
_entry.id   AF-A0A3L6T9X4-F1
#
_cell.length_a   1.000
_cell.length_b   1.000
_cell.length_c   1.000
_cell.angle_alpha   90.00
_cell.angle_beta   90.00
_cell.angle_gamma   90.00
#
_symmetry.space_group_name_H-M   'P 1'
#
loop_
_entity.id
_entity.type
_entity.pdbx_description
1 polymer ?
#
loop_
_entity_poly.entity_id
_entity_poly.type
_entity_poly.pdbx_seq_one_letter_code
_entity_poly.pdbx_strand_id
1 'polypeptide(L)' 'MEDIQEFGYNRATGFMWLLQGRKKVEHTFKRVRQTVSYAAEVTAFADKGKLWKITGVTASGPRS' A
#
# COMPACT_ATOMS: atom_id res chain seq x y z
N MET A 1 -0.43 8.02 -13.26
CA MET A 1 0.60 7.04 -13.62
C MET A 1 1.92 7.79 -13.54
N GLU A 2 2.85 7.58 -12.63
CA GLU A 2 3.10 6.60 -11.56
C GLU A 2 4.01 7.36 -10.59
N ASP A 3 3.57 7.67 -9.38
CA ASP A 3 4.40 8.40 -8.41
C ASP A 3 5.05 7.41 -7.44
N ILE A 4 5.52 6.27 -7.95
CA ILE A 4 6.31 5.32 -7.19
C ILE A 4 7.76 5.75 -7.37
N GLN A 5 8.35 6.26 -6.31
CA GLN A 5 9.71 6.81 -6.32
C GLN A 5 10.74 5.70 -6.15
N GLU A 6 10.45 4.75 -5.26
CA GLU A 6 11.35 3.64 -4.95
C GLU A 6 10.58 2.39 -4.56
N PHE A 7 11.13 1.24 -4.90
CA PHE A 7 10.67 -0.07 -4.46
C PHE A 7 11.87 -0.87 -3.97
N GLY A 8 11.73 -1.48 -2.80
CA GLY A 8 12.73 -2.39 -2.25
C GLY A 8 12.10 -3.71 -1.84
N TYR A 9 12.85 -4.79 -2.04
CA TYR A 9 12.46 -6.13 -1.61
C TYR A 9 13.66 -6.86 -1.01
N ASN A 10 13.52 -7.24 0.25
CA ASN A 10 14.46 -8.04 0.99
C ASN A 10 14.04 -9.52 0.92
N ARG A 11 14.71 -10.29 0.08
CA ARG A 11 14.50 -11.74 -0.04
C ARG A 11 14.83 -12.52 1.23
N ALA A 12 15.73 -12.04 2.08
CA ALA A 12 16.13 -12.74 3.29
C ALA A 12 15.04 -12.72 4.37
N THR A 13 14.31 -11.61 4.49
CA THR A 13 13.23 -11.45 5.48
C THR A 13 11.83 -11.53 4.87
N GLY A 14 11.72 -11.54 3.54
CA GLY A 14 10.45 -11.40 2.83
C GLY A 14 9.86 -9.99 2.90
N PHE A 15 10.58 -9.02 3.48
CA PHE A 15 10.11 -7.65 3.64
C PHE A 15 10.15 -6.89 2.31
N MET A 16 9.09 -6.15 2.00
CA MET A 16 9.04 -5.24 0.88
C MET A 16 8.59 -3.86 1.34
N TRP A 17 9.10 -2.82 0.68
CA TRP A 17 8.67 -1.46 0.87
C TRP A 17 8.55 -0.73 -0.47
N LEU A 18 7.64 0.23 -0.51
CA LEU A 18 7.33 1.05 -1.65
C LEU A 18 7.21 2.50 -1.17
N LEU A 19 8.05 3.37 -1.72
CA LEU A 19 7.99 4.80 -1.47
C LEU A 19 7.25 5.46 -2.64
N GLN A 20 6.17 6.16 -2.33
CA GLN A 20 5.49 7.04 -3.26
C GLN A 20 6.06 8.45 -3.15
N GLY A 21 6.35 9.08 -4.28
CA GLY A 21 6.85 10.45 -4.32
C GLY A 21 5.79 11.49 -3.93
N ARG A 22 4.51 11.10 -3.87
CA ARG A 22 3.41 11.90 -3.34
C ARG A 22 3.12 11.58 -1.87
N LYS A 23 2.98 12.63 -1.06
CA LYS A 23 2.70 12.56 0.39
C LYS A 23 1.50 11.69 0.78
N LYS A 24 0.43 11.65 -0.04
CA LYS A 24 -0.76 10.83 0.20
C LYS A 24 -1.52 10.68 -1.11
N VAL A 25 -1.80 9.45 -1.51
CA VAL A 25 -2.57 9.16 -2.73
C VAL A 25 -3.88 8.53 -2.33
N GLU A 26 -4.98 9.24 -2.55
CA GLU A 26 -6.32 8.74 -2.28
C GLU A 26 -6.95 8.24 -3.57
N HIS A 27 -7.25 6.94 -3.61
CA HIS A 27 -7.92 6.30 -4.73
C HIS A 27 -9.34 5.93 -4.33
N THR A 28 -10.32 6.65 -4.86
CA THR A 28 -11.73 6.31 -4.67
C THR A 28 -12.14 5.26 -5.69
N PHE A 29 -12.32 4.02 -5.24
CA PHE A 29 -12.88 2.97 -6.05
C PHE A 29 -14.38 3.21 -6.21
N LYS A 30 -14.77 3.91 -7.29
CA LYS A 30 -16.17 4.24 -7.61
C LYS A 30 -17.09 3.01 -7.67
N ARG A 31 -16.55 1.85 -8.07
CA ARG A 31 -17.30 0.60 -8.18
C ARG A 31 -17.73 0.02 -6.83
N VAL A 32 -16.98 0.30 -5.76
CA VAL A 32 -17.25 -0.22 -4.41
C VAL A 32 -17.55 0.90 -3.40
N ARG A 33 -17.57 2.16 -3.84
CA ARG A 33 -17.69 3.37 -3.00
C ARG A 33 -16.72 3.36 -1.80
N GLN A 34 -15.55 2.75 -1.99
CA GLN A 34 -14.51 2.70 -0.98
C GLN A 34 -13.40 3.66 -1.37
N THR A 35 -12.92 4.44 -0.42
CA THR A 35 -11.74 5.28 -0.60
C THR A 35 -10.55 4.57 0.02
N VAL A 36 -9.52 4.34 -0.78
CA VAL A 36 -8.26 3.76 -0.30
C VAL A 36 -7.21 4.85 -0.32
N SER A 37 -6.72 5.23 0.85
CA SER A 37 -5.62 6.17 1.01
C SER A 37 -4.33 5.38 1.16
N TYR A 38 -3.40 5.59 0.25
CA TYR A 38 -2.03 5.10 0.34
C TYR A 38 -1.15 6.17 0.97
N ALA A 39 -0.31 5.77 1.92
CA ALA A 39 0.72 6.59 2.51
C ALA A 39 1.93 6.74 1.57
N ALA A 40 2.79 7.71 1.87
CA ALA A 40 4.05 7.91 1.16
C ALA A 40 4.99 6.71 1.29
N GLU A 41 4.93 5.98 2.40
CA GLU A 41 5.66 4.73 2.59
C GLU A 41 4.66 3.60 2.81
N VAL A 42 4.71 2.58 1.97
CA VAL A 42 3.92 1.36 2.08
C VAL A 42 4.89 0.22 2.34
N THR A 43 4.67 -0.54 3.40
CA THR A 43 5.51 -1.71 3.72
C THR A 43 4.66 -2.95 3.89
N ALA A 44 5.22 -4.11 3.56
CA ALA A 44 4.55 -5.39 3.71
C ALA A 44 5.58 -6.51 3.89
N PHE A 45 5.14 -7.64 4.43
CA PHE A 45 5.95 -8.85 4.50
C PHE A 45 5.31 -9.92 3.62
N ALA A 46 6.07 -10.45 2.66
CA ALA A 46 5.72 -11.61 1.87
C ALA A 46 6.34 -12.88 2.45
N ASP A 47 5.50 -13.88 2.68
CA ASP A 47 5.89 -15.26 2.92
C ASP A 47 5.32 -16.15 1.81
N LYS A 48 5.57 -17.47 1.83
CA LYS A 48 5.13 -18.42 0.80
C LYS A 48 3.61 -18.38 0.63
N GLY A 49 3.16 -17.62 -0.38
CA GLY A 49 1.75 -17.48 -0.76
C GLY A 49 0.93 -16.52 0.09
N LYS A 50 1.53 -15.73 1.00
CA LYS A 50 0.80 -14.79 1.86
C LYS A 50 1.52 -13.47 2.05
N LEU A 51 0.75 -12.38 2.05
CA LEU A 51 1.21 -11.06 2.49
C LEU A 51 0.63 -10.78 3.87
N TRP A 52 1.46 -10.30 4.79
CA TRP A 52 1.06 -9.97 6.15
C TRP A 52 1.74 -8.66 6.59
N LYS A 53 1.19 -8.03 7.64
CA LYS A 53 1.67 -6.73 8.16
C LYS A 53 1.83 -5.66 7.07
N ILE A 54 0.80 -5.48 6.26
CA ILE A 54 0.76 -4.39 5.29
C ILE A 54 0.51 -3.09 6.07
N THR A 55 1.37 -2.10 5.88
CA THR A 55 1.24 -0.75 6.45
C THR A 55 1.26 0.29 5.34
N GLY A 56 0.75 1.49 5.63
CA GLY A 56 0.64 2.55 4.62
C GLY A 56 -0.52 2.38 3.65
N VAL A 57 -1.44 1.45 3.90
CA VAL A 57 -2.71 1.34 3.16
C VAL A 57 -3.84 1.49 4.15
N THR A 58 -4.65 2.53 3.98
CA THR A 58 -5.85 2.78 4.78
C THR A 58 -7.06 2.71 3.86
N ALA A 59 -7.87 1.68 4.01
CA ALA A 59 -9.18 1.63 3.36
C ALA A 59 -10.22 2.27 4.29
N SER A 60 -10.79 3.40 3.88
CA SER A 60 -11.99 3.96 4.49
C SER A 60 -13.20 3.55 3.63
N GLY A 61 -13.88 2.52 4.08
CA GLY A 61 -15.21 2.17 3.57
C GLY A 61 -16.29 3.06 4.21
N PRO A 62 -17.51 3.10 3.63
CA PRO A 62 -18.63 3.74 4.31
C PRO A 62 -18.83 3.03 5.66
N ARG A 63 -18.59 3.75 6.76
CA ARG A 63 -19.06 3.30 8.08
C ARG A 63 -20.58 3.19 7.95
N SER A 64 -21.10 1.97 8.03
CA SER A 64 -22.53 1.73 8.24
C SER A 64 -22.94 2.27 9.60
#